data_AF-A0A3B8M7H2-F1
#
_entry.id   AF-A0A3B8M7H2-F1
#
_cell.length_a   1.000
_cell.length_b   1.000
_cell.length_c   1.000
_cell.angle_alpha   90.00
_cell.angle_beta   90.00
_cell.angle_gamma   90.00
#
_symmetry.space_group_name_H-M   'P 1'
#
loop_
_entity.id
_entity.type
_entity.pdbx_description
1 polymer ?
#
loop_
_entity_poly.entity_id
_entity_poly.type
_entity_poly.pdbx_seq_one_letter_code
_entity_poly.pdbx_strand_id
1 'polypeptide(L)'
;MKTFAELDLIPPVQQALAEENYETPTPIQAQTIPPALRGRDVLGCAQTGTGKTAAFAVPILNRLGSHNRKAPPHRPFVLVLAPTRELAIQIDQSFSTYGTHLKLRQTVIYGGVNQTRQVRTLKRGAHILVATPGRLIDLMNQGHIHLDLLDVFVLDEADRMLDMGFLPDLKRIISQLPNKRQSLFFSATMPDNIIELSQSLLSNPVSVDVTPEQVSVEKIEQQVHFVDRRGKQELLRAILQSPDVVRALVFTKTKRRANVVTKQLIRKGVGATVIHGNKSQGARVRALEDFRSGRARVLVATDVAARGIDIDGITHVINLDIPIEPEAYVHRIGRTGRAGAEGVALSFCSPEEQNELRAIERLIGQKVPAANSPSQQGSDGQHPAIAPGNSQVSGGAAPGPTRRQPPRTGQPDPNHRFRSGQNQKRGRKRDRQPDRQANQQQGSAHGQIKLITHKGFGFIGNGGAKDLFFHRSAVEGIRFEDLRQGQQVSFTVGQGPRGPCATNVQVM
;
A
#
# COMPACT_ATOMS: atom_id res chain seq x y z
N MET A 1 -25.86 12.96 17.46
CA MET A 1 -26.51 12.08 16.47
C MET A 1 -26.45 10.66 17.01
N LYS A 2 -27.58 9.98 17.14
CA LYS A 2 -27.64 8.60 17.66
C LYS A 2 -27.83 7.57 16.55
N THR A 3 -28.47 7.93 15.43
CA THR A 3 -28.71 7.03 14.29
C THR A 3 -28.44 7.72 12.95
N PHE A 4 -28.16 6.94 11.89
CA PHE A 4 -28.05 7.46 10.52
C PHE A 4 -29.37 8.04 9.98
N ALA A 5 -30.51 7.55 10.48
CA ALA A 5 -31.83 8.04 10.11
C ALA A 5 -32.09 9.50 10.55
N GLU A 6 -31.37 10.01 11.56
CA GLU A 6 -31.45 11.41 11.99
C GLU A 6 -30.78 12.39 11.01
N LEU A 7 -30.00 11.89 10.05
CA LEU A 7 -29.34 12.74 9.07
C LEU A 7 -30.29 13.07 7.91
N ASP A 8 -30.30 14.35 7.54
CA ASP A 8 -30.96 14.86 6.34
C ASP A 8 -30.19 14.45 5.08
N LEU A 9 -30.31 13.16 4.75
CA LEU A 9 -29.71 12.52 3.58
C LEU A 9 -30.78 12.26 2.53
N ILE A 10 -30.39 12.34 1.26
CA ILE A 10 -31.27 11.98 0.15
C ILE A 10 -31.66 10.49 0.21
N PRO A 11 -32.88 10.12 -0.22
CA PRO A 11 -33.38 8.75 -0.09
C PRO A 11 -32.45 7.66 -0.67
N PRO A 12 -31.80 7.84 -1.84
CA PRO A 12 -30.88 6.83 -2.37
C PRO A 12 -29.69 6.51 -1.45
N VAL A 13 -29.18 7.50 -0.71
CA VAL A 13 -28.05 7.31 0.22
C VAL A 13 -28.53 6.65 1.51
N GLN A 14 -29.69 7.05 2.03
CA GLN A 14 -30.31 6.39 3.20
C GLN A 14 -30.57 4.90 2.92
N GLN A 15 -31.09 4.59 1.73
CA GLN A 15 -31.34 3.21 1.32
C GLN A 15 -30.04 2.39 1.29
N ALA A 16 -28.96 2.92 0.69
CA ALA A 16 -27.68 2.22 0.62
C ALA A 16 -27.10 1.97 2.03
N LEU A 17 -27.23 2.92 2.96
CA LEU A 17 -26.78 2.76 4.34
C LEU A 17 -27.59 1.69 5.09
N ALA A 18 -28.91 1.62 4.86
CA ALA A 18 -29.76 0.58 5.45
C ALA A 18 -29.39 -0.83 4.93
N GLU A 19 -29.12 -0.97 3.64
CA GLU A 19 -28.70 -2.24 3.02
C GLU A 19 -27.35 -2.74 3.57
N GLU A 20 -26.43 -1.82 3.91
CA GLU A 20 -25.15 -2.13 4.56
C GLU A 20 -25.26 -2.29 6.09
N ASN A 21 -26.47 -2.23 6.66
CA ASN A 21 -26.74 -2.29 8.11
C ASN A 21 -26.00 -1.20 8.93
N TYR A 22 -25.84 -0.01 8.36
CA TYR A 22 -25.31 1.16 9.06
C TYR A 22 -26.42 1.82 9.90
N GLU A 23 -26.66 1.28 11.10
CA GLU A 23 -27.66 1.86 12.03
C GLU A 23 -27.06 2.97 12.90
N THR A 24 -25.96 2.65 13.60
CA THR A 24 -25.34 3.55 14.59
C THR A 24 -24.03 4.11 14.04
N PRO A 25 -23.87 5.45 13.97
CA PRO A 25 -22.63 6.06 13.54
C PRO A 25 -21.50 5.83 14.55
N THR A 26 -20.29 5.60 14.06
CA THR A 26 -19.09 5.63 14.91
C THR A 26 -18.84 7.06 15.44
N PRO A 27 -18.05 7.25 16.51
CA PRO A 27 -17.79 8.58 17.08
C PRO A 27 -17.27 9.59 16.05
N ILE A 28 -16.36 9.17 15.15
CA ILE A 28 -15.87 10.05 14.08
C ILE A 28 -17.01 10.43 13.12
N GLN A 29 -17.85 9.47 12.71
CA GLN A 29 -18.97 9.71 11.79
C GLN A 29 -20.01 10.66 12.40
N ALA A 30 -20.39 10.44 13.65
CA ALA A 30 -21.39 11.24 14.36
C ALA A 30 -20.98 12.72 14.49
N GLN A 31 -19.68 12.98 14.61
CA GLN A 31 -19.13 14.31 14.80
C GLN A 31 -18.75 15.00 13.48
N THR A 32 -18.33 14.26 12.45
CA THR A 32 -17.89 14.86 11.17
C THR A 32 -18.97 14.93 10.10
N ILE A 33 -19.94 14.00 10.05
CA ILE A 33 -20.94 13.98 8.98
C ILE A 33 -21.85 15.22 9.02
N PRO A 34 -22.42 15.64 10.18
CA PRO A 34 -23.26 16.83 10.22
C PRO A 34 -22.58 18.13 9.74
N PRO A 35 -21.36 18.50 10.18
CA PRO A 35 -20.69 19.69 9.65
C PRO A 35 -20.31 19.53 8.17
N ALA A 36 -19.91 18.33 7.73
CA ALA A 36 -19.62 18.08 6.32
C ALA A 36 -20.85 18.24 5.41
N LEU A 37 -22.04 17.81 5.84
CA LEU A 37 -23.31 18.03 5.13
C LEU A 37 -23.63 19.52 4.98
N ARG A 38 -23.27 20.35 5.96
CA ARG A 38 -23.42 21.81 5.92
C ARG A 38 -22.35 22.52 5.07
N GLY A 39 -21.45 21.77 4.43
CA GLY A 39 -20.40 22.33 3.58
C GLY A 39 -19.21 22.91 4.35
N ARG A 40 -19.08 22.66 5.66
CA ARG A 40 -17.91 23.09 6.45
C ARG A 40 -16.71 22.19 6.17
N ASP A 41 -15.52 22.77 6.26
CA ASP A 41 -14.28 22.02 6.29
C ASP A 41 -14.18 21.20 7.57
N VAL A 42 -13.50 20.06 7.50
CA VAL A 42 -13.35 19.12 8.63
C VAL A 42 -11.89 18.71 8.78
N LEU A 43 -11.40 18.75 10.01
CA LEU A 43 -10.16 18.11 10.44
C LEU A 43 -10.53 16.94 11.35
N GLY A 44 -10.42 15.71 10.85
CA GLY A 44 -10.75 14.49 11.59
C GLY A 44 -9.50 13.72 12.00
N CYS A 45 -9.22 13.64 13.30
CA CYS A 45 -8.19 12.79 13.87
C CYS A 45 -8.83 11.49 14.38
N ALA A 46 -8.52 10.37 13.75
CA ALA A 46 -8.98 9.05 14.18
C ALA A 46 -8.11 7.93 13.59
N GLN A 47 -8.01 6.81 14.31
CA GLN A 47 -7.27 5.63 13.85
C GLN A 47 -7.94 4.96 12.62
N THR A 48 -7.18 4.17 11.84
CA THR A 48 -7.73 3.36 10.74
C THR A 48 -8.77 2.36 11.27
N GLY A 49 -9.83 2.08 10.51
CA GLY A 49 -10.90 1.15 10.92
C GLY A 49 -11.99 1.78 11.80
N THR A 50 -11.90 3.08 12.12
CA THR A 50 -12.94 3.81 12.89
C THR A 50 -14.11 4.29 12.02
N GLY A 51 -14.14 3.92 10.73
CA GLY A 51 -15.21 4.32 9.81
C GLY A 51 -15.03 5.71 9.15
N LYS A 52 -13.79 6.24 9.12
CA LYS A 52 -13.44 7.51 8.44
C LYS A 52 -13.93 7.61 7.00
N THR A 53 -13.89 6.50 6.25
CA THR A 53 -14.30 6.49 4.84
C THR A 53 -15.78 6.85 4.67
N ALA A 54 -16.69 6.27 5.47
CA ALA A 54 -18.09 6.67 5.45
C ALA A 54 -18.27 8.13 5.91
N ALA A 55 -17.45 8.56 6.86
CA ALA A 55 -17.49 9.90 7.45
C ALA A 55 -17.30 11.03 6.41
N PHE A 56 -16.56 10.80 5.32
CA PHE A 56 -16.48 11.72 4.19
C PHE A 56 -17.29 11.28 2.96
N ALA A 57 -17.43 9.97 2.68
CA ALA A 57 -18.09 9.51 1.47
C ALA A 57 -19.59 9.82 1.48
N VAL A 58 -20.27 9.61 2.61
CA VAL A 58 -21.71 9.87 2.78
C VAL A 58 -22.08 11.32 2.48
N PRO A 59 -21.48 12.34 3.14
CA PRO A 59 -21.84 13.74 2.85
C PRO A 59 -21.49 14.17 1.42
N ILE A 60 -20.42 13.61 0.83
CA ILE A 60 -20.06 13.86 -0.57
C ILE A 60 -21.11 13.30 -1.53
N LEU A 61 -21.52 12.05 -1.34
CA LEU A 61 -22.53 11.40 -2.18
C LEU A 61 -23.88 12.09 -2.07
N ASN A 62 -24.26 12.50 -0.85
CA ASN A 62 -25.46 13.31 -0.61
C ASN A 62 -25.43 14.60 -1.45
N ARG A 63 -24.33 15.35 -1.36
CA ARG A 63 -24.16 16.60 -2.11
C ARG A 63 -24.22 16.40 -3.62
N LEU A 64 -23.51 15.40 -4.15
CA LEU A 64 -23.50 15.13 -5.60
C LEU A 64 -24.86 14.63 -6.10
N GLY A 65 -25.52 13.77 -5.35
CA GLY A 65 -26.82 13.21 -5.70
C GLY A 65 -27.93 14.27 -5.79
N SER A 66 -27.89 15.30 -4.93
CA SER A 66 -28.89 16.39 -4.96
C SER A 66 -28.79 17.30 -6.18
N HIS A 67 -27.62 17.37 -6.85
CA HIS A 67 -27.40 18.32 -7.96
C HIS A 67 -27.48 17.67 -9.34
N ASN A 68 -27.40 16.34 -9.44
CA ASN A 68 -27.50 15.53 -10.66
C ASN A 68 -26.74 16.09 -11.89
N ARG A 69 -25.58 16.72 -11.66
CA ARG A 69 -24.73 17.32 -12.70
C ARG A 69 -24.06 16.23 -13.52
N LYS A 70 -24.03 16.37 -14.86
CA LYS A 70 -23.24 15.46 -15.72
C LYS A 70 -21.74 15.62 -15.43
N ALA A 71 -21.03 14.50 -15.30
CA ALA A 71 -19.57 14.50 -15.19
C ALA A 71 -18.89 15.02 -16.48
N PRO A 72 -18.15 16.13 -16.42
CA PRO A 72 -17.42 16.62 -17.56
C PRO A 72 -16.16 15.76 -17.81
N PRO A 73 -15.74 15.60 -19.08
CA PRO A 73 -14.47 14.95 -19.41
C PRO A 73 -13.29 15.59 -18.67
N HIS A 74 -12.41 14.75 -18.10
CA HIS A 74 -11.16 15.15 -17.43
C HIS A 74 -11.29 16.08 -16.22
N ARG A 75 -12.51 16.42 -15.76
CA ARG A 75 -12.77 17.44 -14.73
C ARG A 75 -13.68 16.89 -13.63
N PRO A 76 -13.13 16.22 -12.60
CA PRO A 76 -13.93 15.73 -11.48
C PRO A 76 -14.43 16.87 -10.58
N PHE A 77 -15.54 16.64 -9.88
CA PHE A 77 -16.05 17.52 -8.84
C PHE A 77 -15.51 17.17 -7.44
N VAL A 78 -15.05 15.94 -7.27
CA VAL A 78 -14.48 15.44 -6.02
C VAL A 78 -13.13 14.79 -6.29
N LEU A 79 -12.12 15.15 -5.50
CA LEU A 79 -10.84 14.48 -5.45
C LEU A 79 -10.59 13.92 -4.04
N VAL A 80 -10.33 12.63 -3.94
CA VAL A 80 -9.88 11.97 -2.72
C VAL A 80 -8.46 11.45 -2.91
N LEU A 81 -7.53 11.93 -2.10
CA LEU A 81 -6.16 11.44 -2.08
C LEU A 81 -5.98 10.38 -1.00
N ALA A 82 -5.33 9.28 -1.37
CA ALA A 82 -4.93 8.21 -0.46
C ALA A 82 -3.45 7.84 -0.66
N PRO A 83 -2.70 7.53 0.42
CA PRO A 83 -1.26 7.28 0.37
C PRO A 83 -0.89 6.04 -0.46
N THR A 84 -1.81 5.08 -0.55
CA THR A 84 -1.55 3.82 -1.24
C THR A 84 -2.68 3.41 -2.15
N ARG A 85 -2.30 2.59 -3.12
CA ARG A 85 -3.23 2.00 -4.06
C ARG A 85 -4.30 1.16 -3.38
N GLU A 86 -3.91 0.37 -2.37
CA GLU A 86 -4.84 -0.51 -1.66
C GLU A 86 -5.94 0.32 -0.99
N LEU A 87 -5.55 1.38 -0.28
CA LEU A 87 -6.50 2.31 0.34
C LEU A 87 -7.33 3.05 -0.71
N ALA A 88 -6.73 3.51 -1.81
CA ALA A 88 -7.47 4.14 -2.90
C ALA A 88 -8.56 3.22 -3.49
N ILE A 89 -8.28 1.91 -3.62
CA ILE A 89 -9.26 0.92 -4.09
C ILE A 89 -10.36 0.71 -3.05
N GLN A 90 -10.03 0.63 -1.76
CA GLN A 90 -11.01 0.48 -0.69
C GLN A 90 -11.96 1.68 -0.60
N ILE A 91 -11.42 2.89 -0.74
CA ILE A 91 -12.21 4.12 -0.79
C ILE A 91 -13.13 4.12 -2.01
N ASP A 92 -12.61 3.77 -3.20
CA ASP A 92 -13.43 3.63 -4.41
C ASP A 92 -14.56 2.62 -4.22
N GLN A 93 -14.29 1.46 -3.62
CA GLN A 93 -15.33 0.47 -3.28
C GLN A 93 -16.37 1.02 -2.30
N SER A 94 -15.94 1.80 -1.30
CA SER A 94 -16.86 2.43 -0.34
C SER A 94 -17.78 3.43 -1.03
N PHE A 95 -17.26 4.27 -1.93
CA PHE A 95 -18.11 5.17 -2.73
C PHE A 95 -19.09 4.40 -3.64
N SER A 96 -18.66 3.28 -4.24
CA SER A 96 -19.56 2.42 -5.01
C SER A 96 -20.68 1.86 -4.13
N THR A 97 -20.35 1.42 -2.92
CA THR A 97 -21.28 0.80 -1.97
C THR A 97 -22.35 1.79 -1.51
N TYR A 98 -21.94 2.92 -0.90
CA TYR A 98 -22.87 3.94 -0.41
C TYR A 98 -23.56 4.71 -1.55
N GLY A 99 -23.00 4.66 -2.76
CA GLY A 99 -23.51 5.31 -3.96
C GLY A 99 -24.31 4.40 -4.88
N THR A 100 -24.62 3.16 -4.48
CA THR A 100 -25.23 2.12 -5.34
C THR A 100 -26.49 2.61 -6.05
N HIS A 101 -27.33 3.39 -5.36
CA HIS A 101 -28.60 3.92 -5.88
C HIS A 101 -28.47 5.27 -6.59
N LEU A 102 -27.24 5.77 -6.78
CA LEU A 102 -26.94 7.05 -7.44
C LEU A 102 -26.37 6.83 -8.84
N LYS A 103 -26.76 7.71 -9.79
CA LYS A 103 -26.23 7.70 -11.16
C LYS A 103 -24.89 8.44 -11.27
N LEU A 104 -23.98 8.19 -10.34
CA LEU A 104 -22.66 8.82 -10.29
C LEU A 104 -21.59 7.93 -10.92
N ARG A 105 -20.79 8.53 -11.80
CA ARG A 105 -19.54 7.98 -12.31
C ARG A 105 -18.39 8.29 -11.37
N GLN A 106 -17.58 7.29 -11.06
CA GLN A 106 -16.33 7.45 -10.33
C GLN A 106 -15.17 6.75 -11.06
N THR A 107 -13.95 7.08 -10.69
CA THR A 107 -12.76 6.33 -11.10
C THR A 107 -11.66 6.41 -10.06
N VAL A 108 -10.89 5.33 -9.96
CA VAL A 108 -9.67 5.28 -9.16
C VAL A 108 -8.42 5.29 -10.06
N ILE A 109 -7.41 6.10 -9.69
CA ILE A 109 -6.12 6.18 -10.38
C ILE A 109 -4.96 5.94 -9.42
N TYR A 110 -3.99 5.14 -9.86
CA TYR A 110 -2.78 4.85 -9.09
C TYR A 110 -1.65 4.33 -9.98
N GLY A 111 -0.42 4.41 -9.45
CA GLY A 111 0.80 3.94 -10.10
C GLY A 111 0.89 2.40 -10.24
N GLY A 112 1.95 1.93 -10.92
CA GLY A 112 2.26 0.50 -11.03
C GLY A 112 1.37 -0.30 -11.98
N VAL A 113 0.52 0.35 -12.77
CA VAL A 113 -0.27 -0.26 -13.87
C VAL A 113 -0.29 0.63 -15.10
N ASN A 114 -0.60 0.01 -16.24
CA ASN A 114 -0.82 0.72 -17.50
C ASN A 114 -1.94 1.78 -17.34
N GLN A 115 -1.65 3.02 -17.78
CA GLN A 115 -2.54 4.16 -17.61
C GLN A 115 -3.71 4.21 -18.60
N THR A 116 -3.69 3.47 -19.71
CA THR A 116 -4.64 3.60 -20.82
C THR A 116 -6.10 3.46 -20.37
N ARG A 117 -6.40 2.51 -19.45
CA ARG A 117 -7.77 2.38 -18.90
C ARG A 117 -8.16 3.59 -18.05
N GLN A 118 -7.26 4.09 -17.21
CA GLN A 118 -7.50 5.25 -16.35
C GLN A 118 -7.77 6.50 -17.21
N VAL A 119 -6.95 6.75 -18.23
CA VAL A 119 -7.13 7.86 -19.18
C VAL A 119 -8.45 7.75 -19.95
N ARG A 120 -8.81 6.55 -20.40
CA ARG A 120 -10.08 6.33 -21.12
C ARG A 120 -11.30 6.61 -20.23
N THR A 121 -11.26 6.24 -18.95
CA THR A 121 -12.35 6.54 -18.01
C THR A 121 -12.43 8.04 -17.71
N LEU A 122 -11.29 8.70 -17.46
CA LEU A 122 -11.24 10.16 -17.26
C LEU A 122 -11.80 10.93 -18.47
N LYS A 123 -11.49 10.48 -19.69
CA LYS A 123 -12.02 11.08 -20.92
C LYS A 123 -13.55 10.98 -21.05
N ARG A 124 -14.18 9.97 -20.44
CA ARG A 124 -15.64 9.83 -20.42
C ARG A 124 -16.32 10.69 -19.35
N GLY A 125 -15.55 11.30 -18.45
CA GLY A 125 -16.01 12.04 -17.29
C GLY A 125 -16.28 11.15 -16.07
N ALA A 126 -15.82 11.61 -14.91
CA ALA A 126 -16.10 11.06 -13.59
C ALA A 126 -16.44 12.21 -12.64
N HIS A 127 -17.45 12.06 -11.78
CA HIS A 127 -17.76 13.03 -10.74
C HIS A 127 -16.75 12.93 -9.60
N ILE A 128 -16.39 11.69 -9.24
CA ILE A 128 -15.50 11.37 -8.13
C ILE A 128 -14.21 10.75 -8.69
N LEU A 129 -13.07 11.30 -8.27
CA LEU A 129 -11.74 10.78 -8.56
C LEU A 129 -11.05 10.39 -7.25
N VAL A 130 -10.73 9.11 -7.09
CA VAL A 130 -9.86 8.63 -6.00
C VAL A 130 -8.45 8.42 -6.57
N ALA A 131 -7.42 8.96 -5.92
CA ALA A 131 -6.08 8.97 -6.50
C ALA A 131 -4.95 8.77 -5.49
N THR A 132 -3.85 8.16 -5.93
CA THR A 132 -2.55 8.28 -5.26
C THR A 132 -1.77 9.48 -5.81
N PRO A 133 -1.02 10.25 -4.99
CA PRO A 133 -0.41 11.53 -5.40
C PRO A 133 0.43 11.46 -6.69
N GLY A 134 1.40 10.55 -6.77
CA GLY A 134 2.28 10.47 -7.95
C GLY A 134 1.54 10.24 -9.27
N ARG A 135 0.55 9.33 -9.30
CA ARG A 135 -0.25 9.09 -10.52
C ARG A 135 -1.14 10.27 -10.87
N LEU A 136 -1.66 11.00 -9.88
CA LEU A 136 -2.45 12.20 -10.13
C LEU A 136 -1.59 13.25 -10.85
N ILE A 137 -0.39 13.53 -10.33
CA ILE A 137 0.55 14.49 -10.91
C ILE A 137 0.94 14.06 -12.34
N ASP A 138 1.27 12.79 -12.56
CA ASP A 138 1.61 12.27 -13.88
C ASP A 138 0.51 12.57 -14.91
N LEU A 139 -0.75 12.32 -14.55
CA LEU A 139 -1.89 12.51 -15.45
C LEU A 139 -2.30 13.98 -15.59
N MET A 140 -2.10 14.81 -14.56
CA MET A 140 -2.25 16.27 -14.65
C MET A 140 -1.23 16.86 -15.64
N ASN A 141 0.04 16.45 -15.55
CA ASN A 141 1.10 16.92 -16.45
C ASN A 141 0.87 16.53 -17.91
N GLN A 142 0.18 15.40 -18.14
CA GLN A 142 -0.22 14.95 -19.47
C GLN A 142 -1.51 15.64 -19.99
N GLY A 143 -2.14 16.52 -19.21
CA GLY A 143 -3.40 17.18 -19.58
C GLY A 143 -4.62 16.25 -19.52
N HIS A 144 -4.53 15.11 -18.82
CA HIS A 144 -5.62 14.15 -18.68
C HIS A 144 -6.54 14.44 -17.49
N ILE A 145 -6.17 15.40 -16.63
CA ILE A 145 -6.94 15.80 -15.44
C ILE A 145 -6.79 17.31 -15.26
N HIS A 146 -7.90 17.99 -15.01
CA HIS A 146 -7.94 19.39 -14.59
C HIS A 146 -8.81 19.51 -13.33
N LEU A 147 -8.33 20.25 -12.34
CA LEU A 147 -8.93 20.30 -10.99
C LEU A 147 -9.76 21.57 -10.75
N ASP A 148 -9.95 22.39 -11.78
CA ASP A 148 -10.58 23.71 -11.71
C ASP A 148 -12.07 23.68 -11.34
N LEU A 149 -12.75 22.54 -11.53
CA LEU A 149 -14.15 22.34 -11.18
C LEU A 149 -14.36 21.59 -9.86
N LEU A 150 -13.31 21.39 -9.05
CA LEU A 150 -13.45 20.69 -7.78
C LEU A 150 -14.34 21.46 -6.79
N ASP A 151 -15.38 20.80 -6.31
CA ASP A 151 -16.25 21.26 -5.23
C ASP A 151 -15.78 20.74 -3.85
N VAL A 152 -15.19 19.53 -3.83
CA VAL A 152 -14.73 18.86 -2.60
C VAL A 152 -13.35 18.23 -2.80
N PHE A 153 -12.46 18.46 -1.84
CA PHE A 153 -11.16 17.80 -1.75
C PHE A 153 -11.04 17.03 -0.43
N VAL A 154 -10.53 15.81 -0.49
CA VAL A 154 -10.29 14.96 0.68
C VAL A 154 -8.83 14.51 0.70
N LEU A 155 -8.18 14.64 1.86
CA LEU A 155 -6.89 14.04 2.15
C LEU A 155 -7.05 12.99 3.25
N ASP A 156 -6.88 11.72 2.91
CA ASP A 156 -7.00 10.61 3.88
C ASP A 156 -5.64 9.98 4.19
N GLU A 157 -5.44 9.60 5.46
CA GLU A 157 -4.16 9.15 6.02
C GLU A 157 -2.99 10.10 5.66
N ALA A 158 -3.15 11.39 6.00
CA ALA A 158 -2.20 12.45 5.68
C ALA A 158 -0.81 12.25 6.32
N ASP A 159 -0.76 11.89 7.60
CA ASP A 159 0.46 11.47 8.30
C ASP A 159 1.25 10.43 7.52
N ARG A 160 0.56 9.40 7.05
CA ARG A 160 1.18 8.34 6.26
C ARG A 160 1.68 8.82 4.90
N MET A 161 1.03 9.80 4.27
CA MET A 161 1.57 10.39 3.05
C MET A 161 2.89 11.10 3.30
N LEU A 162 3.03 11.77 4.45
CA LEU A 162 4.26 12.45 4.84
C LEU A 162 5.38 11.45 5.13
N ASP A 163 5.08 10.36 5.86
CA ASP A 163 6.01 9.25 6.10
C ASP A 163 6.54 8.62 4.79
N MET A 164 5.73 8.67 3.73
CA MET A 164 6.09 8.15 2.41
C MET A 164 6.82 9.18 1.54
N GLY A 165 7.06 10.38 2.06
CA GLY A 165 7.76 11.45 1.35
C GLY A 165 6.92 12.16 0.30
N PHE A 166 5.58 12.07 0.35
CA PHE A 166 4.69 12.73 -0.62
C PHE A 166 4.47 14.22 -0.36
N LEU A 167 5.09 14.83 0.65
CA LEU A 167 4.90 16.25 0.96
C LEU A 167 5.13 17.18 -0.26
N PRO A 168 6.20 17.01 -1.08
CA PRO A 168 6.38 17.83 -2.27
C PRO A 168 5.26 17.66 -3.30
N ASP A 169 4.81 16.41 -3.50
CA ASP A 169 3.72 16.06 -4.40
C ASP A 169 2.40 16.69 -3.94
N LEU A 170 2.11 16.62 -2.64
CA LEU A 170 0.93 17.24 -2.03
C LEU A 170 0.95 18.75 -2.21
N LYS A 171 2.06 19.43 -1.92
CA LYS A 171 2.17 20.89 -2.14
C LYS A 171 1.90 21.27 -3.60
N ARG A 172 2.36 20.46 -4.56
CA ARG A 172 2.09 20.66 -5.99
C ARG A 172 0.62 20.43 -6.35
N ILE A 173 -0.04 19.44 -5.77
CA ILE A 173 -1.48 19.21 -6.02
C ILE A 173 -2.31 20.34 -5.41
N ILE A 174 -2.02 20.72 -4.17
CA ILE A 174 -2.73 21.76 -3.42
C ILE A 174 -2.70 23.11 -4.16
N SER A 175 -1.56 23.47 -4.75
CA SER A 175 -1.44 24.72 -5.53
C SER A 175 -2.29 24.76 -6.82
N GLN A 176 -2.84 23.62 -7.25
CA GLN A 176 -3.72 23.51 -8.41
C GLN A 176 -5.20 23.40 -8.00
N LEU A 177 -5.51 23.36 -6.70
CA LEU A 177 -6.89 23.28 -6.22
C LEU A 177 -7.57 24.66 -6.30
N PRO A 178 -8.88 24.73 -6.60
CA PRO A 178 -9.61 25.98 -6.59
C PRO A 178 -9.72 26.54 -5.17
N ASN A 179 -9.67 27.87 -5.03
CA ASN A 179 -9.76 28.55 -3.73
C ASN A 179 -11.10 28.27 -3.03
N LYS A 180 -12.20 28.29 -3.78
CA LYS A 180 -13.55 28.01 -3.26
C LYS A 180 -13.85 26.52 -3.42
N ARG A 181 -13.66 25.76 -2.34
CA ARG A 181 -13.97 24.33 -2.23
C ARG A 181 -14.26 23.98 -0.78
N GLN A 182 -14.86 22.83 -0.54
CA GLN A 182 -14.87 22.19 0.77
C GLN A 182 -13.67 21.24 0.89
N SER A 183 -12.97 21.26 2.01
CA SER A 183 -11.82 20.41 2.27
C SER A 183 -12.05 19.53 3.51
N LEU A 184 -11.81 18.23 3.39
CA LEU A 184 -11.88 17.28 4.51
C LEU A 184 -10.51 16.62 4.69
N PHE A 185 -9.92 16.77 5.87
CA PHE A 185 -8.57 16.28 6.19
C PHE A 185 -8.68 15.21 7.26
N PHE A 186 -8.13 14.02 6.99
CA PHE A 186 -8.12 12.92 7.93
C PHE A 186 -6.71 12.39 8.17
N SER A 187 -6.37 12.24 9.46
CA SER A 187 -5.07 11.72 9.91
C SER A 187 -5.28 10.82 11.13
N ALA A 188 -4.33 9.92 11.41
CA ALA A 188 -4.31 9.18 12.67
C ALA A 188 -3.48 9.90 13.75
N THR A 189 -2.55 10.75 13.33
CA THR A 189 -1.64 11.52 14.18
C THR A 189 -1.56 12.98 13.73
N MET A 190 -1.19 13.88 14.64
CA MET A 190 -1.08 15.33 14.38
C MET A 190 0.30 15.90 14.79
N PRO A 191 1.42 15.43 14.22
CA PRO A 191 2.70 16.11 14.37
C PRO A 191 2.70 17.51 13.73
N ASP A 192 3.66 18.37 14.09
CA ASP A 192 3.71 19.78 13.65
C ASP A 192 3.63 19.97 12.13
N ASN A 193 4.28 19.08 11.36
CA ASN A 193 4.23 19.10 9.90
C ASN A 193 2.83 18.76 9.33
N ILE A 194 2.05 17.94 10.02
CA ILE A 194 0.65 17.64 9.67
C ILE A 194 -0.26 18.80 10.06
N ILE A 195 -0.02 19.42 11.22
CA ILE A 195 -0.72 20.64 11.64
C ILE A 195 -0.50 21.74 10.60
N GLU A 196 0.74 22.02 10.21
CA GLU A 196 1.09 23.01 9.17
C GLU A 196 0.38 22.70 7.84
N LEU A 197 0.42 21.44 7.40
CA LEU A 197 -0.27 21.04 6.18
C LEU A 197 -1.79 21.26 6.27
N SER A 198 -2.41 20.91 7.39
CA SER A 198 -3.86 21.09 7.60
C SER A 198 -4.27 22.56 7.54
N GLN A 199 -3.47 23.45 8.14
CA GLN A 199 -3.70 24.90 8.14
C GLN A 199 -3.60 25.51 6.73
N SER A 200 -2.72 24.96 5.88
CA SER A 200 -2.60 25.41 4.48
C SER A 200 -3.79 24.99 3.60
N LEU A 201 -4.57 24.00 4.05
CA LEU A 201 -5.57 23.33 3.23
C LEU A 201 -7.01 23.65 3.62
N LEU A 202 -7.24 23.88 4.91
CA LEU A 202 -8.56 24.04 5.53
C LEU A 202 -8.85 25.50 5.85
N SER A 203 -10.13 25.89 5.77
CA SER A 203 -10.62 27.20 6.17
C SER A 203 -11.67 27.09 7.28
N ASN A 204 -11.34 27.58 8.48
CA ASN A 204 -12.18 27.50 9.68
C ASN A 204 -12.82 26.09 9.87
N PRO A 205 -11.99 25.02 9.94
CA PRO A 205 -12.50 23.67 9.98
C PRO A 205 -13.17 23.35 11.32
N VAL A 206 -14.10 22.40 11.29
CA VAL A 206 -14.52 21.71 12.51
C VAL A 206 -13.49 20.64 12.82
N SER A 207 -12.79 20.79 13.95
CA SER A 207 -11.83 19.80 14.45
C SER A 207 -12.57 18.74 15.26
N VAL A 208 -12.37 17.48 14.89
CA VAL A 208 -12.91 16.31 15.58
C VAL A 208 -11.73 15.41 15.91
N ASP A 209 -11.53 15.16 17.20
CA ASP A 209 -10.54 14.19 17.68
C ASP A 209 -11.28 13.08 18.43
N VAL A 210 -11.15 11.87 17.91
CA VAL A 210 -11.64 10.65 18.57
C VAL A 210 -10.52 9.62 18.73
N THR A 211 -9.27 10.08 18.68
CA THR A 211 -8.15 9.25 19.10
C THR A 211 -8.25 9.04 20.61
N PRO A 212 -8.18 7.79 21.09
CA PRO A 212 -8.08 7.57 22.53
C PRO A 212 -6.76 8.21 23.02
N GLU A 213 -6.82 8.92 24.16
CA GLU A 213 -5.66 9.59 24.77
C GLU A 213 -4.48 8.64 25.02
N GLN A 214 -4.78 7.35 25.15
CA GLN A 214 -3.81 6.26 25.12
C GLN A 214 -4.04 5.44 23.85
N VAL A 215 -2.99 5.27 23.06
CA VAL A 215 -2.99 4.31 21.95
C VAL A 215 -3.52 2.98 22.47
N SER A 216 -4.40 2.31 21.73
CA SER A 216 -5.01 1.00 22.01
C SER A 216 -4.05 -0.17 22.29
N VAL A 217 -2.76 0.13 22.48
CA VAL A 217 -1.69 -0.66 23.08
C VAL A 217 -2.19 -1.42 24.32
N GLU A 218 -3.02 -0.83 25.17
CA GLU A 218 -3.52 -1.50 26.39
C GLU A 218 -4.38 -2.75 26.11
N LYS A 219 -5.05 -2.82 24.96
CA LYS A 219 -5.90 -3.98 24.57
C LYS A 219 -5.15 -5.06 23.79
N ILE A 220 -3.89 -4.81 23.47
CA ILE A 220 -3.06 -5.73 22.69
C ILE A 220 -2.02 -6.33 23.64
N GLU A 221 -2.09 -7.64 23.86
CA GLU A 221 -1.06 -8.35 24.60
C GLU A 221 0.24 -8.26 23.82
N GLN A 222 1.26 -7.66 24.43
CA GLN A 222 2.55 -7.41 23.79
C GLN A 222 3.63 -8.19 24.49
N GLN A 223 4.46 -8.87 23.70
CA GLN A 223 5.62 -9.59 24.21
C GLN A 223 6.82 -9.39 23.30
N VAL A 224 8.01 -9.30 23.91
CA VAL A 224 9.29 -9.33 23.21
C VAL A 224 10.03 -10.64 23.49
N HIS A 225 10.48 -11.29 22.43
CA HIS A 225 11.38 -12.43 22.49
C HIS A 225 12.78 -11.97 22.08
N PHE A 226 13.72 -12.02 23.03
CA PHE A 226 15.12 -11.81 22.73
C PHE A 226 15.69 -13.07 22.06
N VAL A 227 16.11 -12.94 20.82
CA VAL A 227 16.57 -14.08 20.01
C VAL A 227 17.58 -13.61 18.96
N ASP A 228 18.63 -14.40 18.78
CA ASP A 228 19.61 -14.13 17.73
C ASP A 228 18.98 -14.13 16.35
N ARG A 229 19.56 -13.35 15.44
CA ARG A 229 19.07 -13.21 14.06
C ARG A 229 18.86 -14.55 13.34
N ARG A 230 19.66 -15.57 13.66
CA ARG A 230 19.54 -16.93 13.10
C ARG A 230 18.37 -17.71 13.71
N GLY A 231 18.08 -17.52 15.00
CA GLY A 231 17.01 -18.20 15.73
C GLY A 231 15.61 -17.67 15.42
N LYS A 232 15.48 -16.42 14.94
CA LYS A 232 14.19 -15.78 14.60
C LYS A 232 13.28 -16.63 13.70
N GLN A 233 13.84 -17.33 12.73
CA GLN A 233 13.04 -18.14 11.80
C GLN A 233 12.45 -19.38 12.46
N GLU A 234 13.24 -20.00 13.33
CA GLU A 234 12.84 -21.19 14.05
C GLU A 234 11.79 -20.85 15.11
N LEU A 235 11.99 -19.73 15.81
CA LEU A 235 11.01 -19.19 16.75
C LEU A 235 9.67 -18.85 16.06
N LEU A 236 9.72 -18.19 14.90
CA LEU A 236 8.51 -17.91 14.10
C LEU A 236 7.75 -19.21 13.80
N ARG A 237 8.47 -20.26 13.39
CA ARG A 237 7.86 -21.55 13.08
C ARG A 237 7.20 -22.16 14.30
N ALA A 238 7.88 -22.18 15.45
CA ALA A 238 7.36 -22.74 16.69
C ALA A 238 6.07 -22.02 17.13
N ILE A 239 6.05 -20.68 17.09
CA ILE A 239 4.85 -19.89 17.40
C ILE A 239 3.70 -20.22 16.44
N LEU A 240 3.97 -20.33 15.14
CA LEU A 240 2.94 -20.65 14.14
C LEU A 240 2.40 -22.09 14.23
N GLN A 241 3.02 -22.97 15.04
CA GLN A 241 2.47 -24.30 15.31
C GLN A 241 1.36 -24.28 16.37
N SER A 242 1.27 -23.23 17.20
CA SER A 242 0.17 -23.09 18.15
C SER A 242 -1.18 -23.00 17.41
N PRO A 243 -2.23 -23.70 17.90
CA PRO A 243 -3.57 -23.57 17.37
C PRO A 243 -4.17 -22.17 17.59
N ASP A 244 -3.71 -21.42 18.58
CA ASP A 244 -4.20 -20.08 18.93
C ASP A 244 -3.89 -19.05 17.84
N VAL A 245 -2.87 -19.32 17.02
CA VAL A 245 -2.45 -18.44 15.93
C VAL A 245 -3.35 -18.65 14.71
N VAL A 246 -4.63 -18.32 14.80
CA VAL A 246 -5.60 -18.52 13.70
C VAL A 246 -5.20 -17.76 12.43
N ARG A 247 -4.76 -16.51 12.54
CA ARG A 247 -4.35 -15.68 11.40
C ARG A 247 -3.21 -14.74 11.82
N ALA A 248 -2.08 -14.80 11.12
CA ALA A 248 -0.88 -14.06 11.49
C ALA A 248 -0.42 -13.07 10.41
N LEU A 249 -0.13 -11.84 10.81
CA LEU A 249 0.55 -10.84 9.99
C LEU A 249 2.00 -10.69 10.45
N VAL A 250 2.95 -11.10 9.60
CA VAL A 250 4.38 -11.12 9.92
C VAL A 250 5.09 -9.96 9.22
N PHE A 251 5.70 -9.06 9.98
CA PHE A 251 6.45 -7.93 9.44
C PHE A 251 7.94 -8.22 9.34
N THR A 252 8.53 -7.82 8.21
CA THR A 252 9.97 -7.92 7.94
C THR A 252 10.51 -6.59 7.44
N LYS A 253 11.78 -6.30 7.73
CA LYS A 253 12.45 -5.04 7.35
C LYS A 253 12.65 -4.93 5.83
N THR A 254 12.79 -6.06 5.11
CA THR A 254 13.09 -6.03 3.67
C THR A 254 12.23 -7.00 2.84
N LYS A 255 11.92 -6.57 1.61
CA LYS A 255 11.21 -7.39 0.61
C LYS A 255 11.90 -8.71 0.29
N ARG A 256 13.24 -8.77 0.35
CA ARG A 256 14.00 -10.01 0.12
C ARG A 256 13.73 -11.00 1.25
N ARG A 257 13.79 -10.53 2.50
CA ARG A 257 13.50 -11.35 3.69
C ARG A 257 12.06 -11.82 3.70
N ALA A 258 11.09 -10.96 3.35
CA ALA A 258 9.69 -11.34 3.21
C ALA A 258 9.50 -12.57 2.28
N ASN A 259 10.14 -12.56 1.10
CA ASN A 259 10.07 -13.70 0.17
C ASN A 259 10.75 -14.95 0.73
N VAL A 260 11.90 -14.81 1.40
CA VAL A 260 12.63 -15.96 1.98
C VAL A 260 11.80 -16.64 3.07
N VAL A 261 11.27 -15.86 4.01
CA VAL A 261 10.42 -16.34 5.11
C VAL A 261 9.19 -17.06 4.55
N THR A 262 8.49 -16.44 3.59
CA THR A 262 7.30 -17.04 2.99
C THR A 262 7.59 -18.38 2.32
N LYS A 263 8.68 -18.47 1.55
CA LYS A 263 9.09 -19.73 0.90
C LYS A 263 9.42 -20.82 1.92
N GLN A 264 10.04 -20.46 3.04
CA GLN A 264 10.36 -21.41 4.09
C GLN A 264 9.11 -21.91 4.82
N LEU A 265 8.17 -21.02 5.12
CA LEU A 265 6.88 -21.38 5.70
C LEU A 265 6.11 -22.36 4.82
N ILE A 266 6.00 -22.07 3.51
CA ILE A 266 5.34 -22.95 2.54
C ILE A 266 6.02 -24.33 2.48
N ARG A 267 7.36 -24.38 2.43
CA ARG A 267 8.12 -25.64 2.43
C ARG A 267 7.89 -26.48 3.68
N LYS A 268 7.50 -25.86 4.79
CA LYS A 268 7.20 -26.52 6.06
C LYS A 268 5.70 -26.79 6.25
N GLY A 269 4.90 -26.64 5.20
CA GLY A 269 3.45 -26.92 5.22
C GLY A 269 2.59 -25.80 5.79
N VAL A 270 3.15 -24.62 6.06
CA VAL A 270 2.38 -23.48 6.54
C VAL A 270 1.86 -22.67 5.35
N GLY A 271 0.53 -22.57 5.23
CA GLY A 271 -0.13 -21.73 4.23
C GLY A 271 0.24 -20.26 4.41
N ALA A 272 1.11 -19.74 3.56
CA ALA A 272 1.64 -18.38 3.67
C ALA A 272 1.65 -17.65 2.32
N THR A 273 1.45 -16.34 2.36
CA THR A 273 1.56 -15.45 1.20
C THR A 273 2.35 -14.20 1.56
N VAL A 274 2.71 -13.39 0.55
CA VAL A 274 3.63 -12.25 0.74
C VAL A 274 3.19 -11.00 -0.01
N ILE A 275 3.30 -9.86 0.67
CA ILE A 275 3.04 -8.53 0.09
C ILE A 275 4.22 -7.59 0.34
N HIS A 276 4.75 -6.99 -0.73
CA HIS A 276 5.80 -5.96 -0.66
C HIS A 276 5.78 -5.08 -1.92
N GLY A 277 6.52 -3.96 -1.92
CA GLY A 277 6.53 -3.01 -3.05
C GLY A 277 6.91 -3.60 -4.42
N ASN A 278 7.79 -4.61 -4.46
CA ASN A 278 8.19 -5.27 -5.72
C ASN A 278 7.18 -6.32 -6.25
N LYS A 279 6.05 -6.59 -5.58
CA LYS A 279 5.04 -7.51 -6.12
C LYS A 279 4.21 -6.78 -7.16
N SER A 280 3.87 -7.45 -8.27
CA SER A 280 2.87 -6.92 -9.21
C SER A 280 1.53 -6.77 -8.49
N GLN A 281 0.66 -5.88 -8.97
CA GLN A 281 -0.62 -5.75 -8.28
C GLN A 281 -1.45 -7.01 -8.31
N GLY A 282 -1.53 -7.70 -9.44
CA GLY A 282 -2.28 -8.96 -9.50
C GLY A 282 -1.85 -9.91 -8.39
N ALA A 283 -0.55 -9.95 -8.09
CA ALA A 283 -0.02 -10.71 -6.97
C ALA A 283 -0.39 -10.12 -5.59
N ARG A 284 -0.37 -8.79 -5.42
CA ARG A 284 -0.79 -8.12 -4.17
C ARG A 284 -2.27 -8.37 -3.86
N VAL A 285 -3.16 -8.17 -4.85
CA VAL A 285 -4.61 -8.41 -4.72
C VAL A 285 -4.88 -9.87 -4.39
N ARG A 286 -4.26 -10.80 -5.13
CA ARG A 286 -4.38 -12.24 -4.84
C ARG A 286 -3.88 -12.59 -3.44
N ALA A 287 -2.74 -12.06 -3.01
CA ALA A 287 -2.22 -12.31 -1.67
C ALA A 287 -3.17 -11.82 -0.57
N LEU A 288 -3.78 -10.65 -0.76
CA LEU A 288 -4.78 -10.12 0.18
C LEU A 288 -6.05 -10.97 0.19
N GLU A 289 -6.51 -11.41 -0.98
CA GLU A 289 -7.69 -12.27 -1.12
C GLU A 289 -7.47 -13.64 -0.48
N ASP A 290 -6.30 -14.26 -0.74
CA ASP A 290 -5.91 -15.54 -0.16
C ASP A 290 -5.83 -15.45 1.37
N PHE A 291 -5.29 -14.34 1.89
CA PHE A 291 -5.22 -14.13 3.34
C PHE A 291 -6.59 -13.84 3.95
N ARG A 292 -7.43 -13.00 3.31
CA ARG A 292 -8.79 -12.67 3.79
C ARG A 292 -9.70 -13.89 3.81
N SER A 293 -9.65 -14.72 2.78
CA SER A 293 -10.43 -15.95 2.66
C SER A 293 -9.92 -17.11 3.53
N GLY A 294 -8.76 -16.94 4.20
CA GLY A 294 -8.14 -17.99 5.01
C GLY A 294 -7.36 -19.04 4.21
N ARG A 295 -7.32 -18.96 2.87
CA ARG A 295 -6.46 -19.82 2.02
C ARG A 295 -4.99 -19.71 2.40
N ALA A 296 -4.54 -18.53 2.81
CA ALA A 296 -3.27 -18.32 3.47
C ALA A 296 -3.51 -17.93 4.94
N ARG A 297 -2.95 -18.71 5.86
CA ARG A 297 -2.98 -18.45 7.31
C ARG A 297 -2.04 -17.30 7.71
N VAL A 298 -0.94 -17.13 6.97
CA VAL A 298 0.11 -16.17 7.26
C VAL A 298 0.30 -15.19 6.11
N LEU A 299 0.28 -13.88 6.39
CA LEU A 299 0.68 -12.84 5.46
C LEU A 299 2.02 -12.26 5.90
N VAL A 300 3.06 -12.41 5.08
CA VAL A 300 4.37 -11.80 5.33
C VAL A 300 4.47 -10.47 4.58
N ALA A 301 4.81 -9.40 5.27
CA ALA A 301 4.80 -8.05 4.73
C ALA A 301 6.02 -7.21 5.10
N THR A 302 6.19 -6.12 4.36
CA THR A 302 7.02 -4.96 4.74
C THR A 302 6.11 -3.81 5.12
N ASP A 303 6.55 -2.88 5.97
CA ASP A 303 5.75 -1.72 6.44
C ASP A 303 4.98 -1.03 5.32
N VAL A 304 5.69 -0.58 4.30
CA VAL A 304 5.11 0.15 3.16
C VAL A 304 3.96 -0.60 2.48
N ALA A 305 4.04 -1.93 2.45
CA ALA A 305 3.07 -2.75 1.75
C ALA A 305 1.93 -3.25 2.63
N ALA A 306 2.11 -3.28 3.95
CA ALA A 306 1.08 -3.69 4.90
C ALA A 306 0.30 -2.53 5.51
N ARG A 307 0.82 -1.30 5.45
CA ARG A 307 0.04 -0.13 5.83
C ARG A 307 -1.23 -0.07 4.95
N GLY A 308 -2.38 0.26 5.54
CA GLY A 308 -3.67 0.34 4.83
C GLY A 308 -4.27 -1.01 4.43
N ILE A 309 -3.67 -2.13 4.84
CA ILE A 309 -4.37 -3.41 4.80
C ILE A 309 -5.46 -3.35 5.87
N ASP A 310 -6.70 -3.42 5.41
CA ASP A 310 -7.89 -3.52 6.26
C ASP A 310 -8.41 -4.95 6.17
N ILE A 311 -8.03 -5.76 7.16
CA ILE A 311 -8.36 -7.18 7.25
C ILE A 311 -8.72 -7.48 8.69
N ASP A 312 -9.95 -7.92 8.90
CA ASP A 312 -10.45 -8.31 10.19
C ASP A 312 -9.96 -9.70 10.60
N GLY A 313 -10.05 -10.00 11.89
CA GLY A 313 -9.72 -11.31 12.44
C GLY A 313 -8.24 -11.69 12.38
N ILE A 314 -7.33 -10.72 12.28
CA ILE A 314 -5.90 -10.97 12.54
C ILE A 314 -5.76 -11.21 14.04
N THR A 315 -5.40 -12.42 14.46
CA THR A 315 -5.21 -12.73 15.88
C THR A 315 -3.83 -12.32 16.35
N HIS A 316 -2.82 -12.53 15.49
CA HIS A 316 -1.42 -12.28 15.83
C HIS A 316 -0.74 -11.33 14.85
N VAL A 317 -0.05 -10.33 15.39
CA VAL A 317 0.94 -9.53 14.67
C VAL A 317 2.32 -9.95 15.15
N ILE A 318 3.21 -10.31 14.22
CA ILE A 318 4.57 -10.75 14.55
C ILE A 318 5.59 -9.82 13.89
N ASN A 319 6.30 -9.04 14.69
CA ASN A 319 7.46 -8.26 14.26
C ASN A 319 8.68 -9.18 14.19
N LEU A 320 8.88 -9.84 13.05
CA LEU A 320 10.08 -10.67 12.84
C LEU A 320 11.35 -9.82 12.87
N ASP A 321 11.26 -8.59 12.39
CA ASP A 321 12.31 -7.56 12.51
C ASP A 321 11.71 -6.34 13.21
N ILE A 322 12.43 -5.77 14.18
CA ILE A 322 12.00 -4.55 14.89
C ILE A 322 11.95 -3.38 13.88
N PRO A 323 10.88 -2.57 13.87
CA PRO A 323 10.81 -1.41 12.98
C PRO A 323 11.89 -0.39 13.34
N ILE A 324 12.40 0.32 12.34
CA ILE A 324 13.42 1.35 12.54
C ILE A 324 12.77 2.59 13.16
N GLU A 325 11.63 3.00 12.61
CA GLU A 325 10.81 4.10 13.11
C GLU A 325 9.86 3.59 14.22
N PRO A 326 9.93 4.14 15.44
CA PRO A 326 9.05 3.75 16.55
C PRO A 326 7.56 3.81 16.23
N GLU A 327 7.12 4.79 15.46
CA GLU A 327 5.73 5.01 15.05
C GLU A 327 5.21 3.84 14.21
N ALA A 328 6.09 3.19 13.43
CA ALA A 328 5.72 2.02 12.67
C ALA A 328 5.34 0.84 13.58
N TYR A 329 5.91 0.72 14.79
CA TYR A 329 5.53 -0.32 15.74
C TYR A 329 4.05 -0.23 16.10
N VAL A 330 3.58 0.96 16.48
CA VAL A 330 2.18 1.22 16.82
C VAL A 330 1.26 0.86 15.65
N HIS A 331 1.64 1.26 14.43
CA HIS A 331 0.88 0.95 13.22
C HIS A 331 0.82 -0.54 12.86
N ARG A 332 1.86 -1.30 13.22
CA ARG A 332 1.91 -2.75 13.01
C ARG A 332 0.99 -3.46 14.01
N ILE A 333 1.14 -3.18 15.30
CA ILE A 333 0.37 -3.88 16.33
C ILE A 333 -1.12 -3.55 16.26
N GLY A 334 -1.49 -2.32 15.86
CA GLY A 334 -2.89 -1.95 15.58
C GLY A 334 -3.55 -2.66 14.39
N ARG A 335 -2.88 -3.66 13.79
CA ARG A 335 -3.49 -4.59 12.82
C ARG A 335 -4.19 -5.76 13.50
N THR A 336 -3.96 -6.01 14.79
CA THR A 336 -4.76 -6.90 15.64
C THR A 336 -5.59 -6.07 16.64
N GLY A 337 -6.42 -6.72 17.45
CA GLY A 337 -7.19 -6.06 18.51
C GLY A 337 -8.32 -5.15 18.02
N ARG A 338 -8.86 -5.42 16.82
CA ARG A 338 -9.89 -4.59 16.18
C ARG A 338 -11.30 -5.04 16.57
N ALA A 339 -12.26 -4.10 16.53
CA ALA A 339 -13.68 -4.36 16.81
C ALA A 339 -13.98 -5.01 18.18
N GLY A 340 -13.15 -4.74 19.19
CA GLY A 340 -13.32 -5.27 20.54
C GLY A 340 -12.73 -6.67 20.79
N ALA A 341 -12.12 -7.30 19.78
CA ALA A 341 -11.39 -8.56 19.95
C ALA A 341 -10.05 -8.33 20.65
N GLU A 342 -9.60 -9.33 21.42
CA GLU A 342 -8.23 -9.40 21.94
C GLU A 342 -7.23 -9.74 20.82
N GLY A 343 -6.01 -9.26 20.96
CA GLY A 343 -4.97 -9.42 19.94
C GLY A 343 -3.59 -9.56 20.56
N VAL A 344 -2.73 -10.39 19.95
CA VAL A 344 -1.37 -10.62 20.42
C VAL A 344 -0.36 -10.01 19.46
N ALA A 345 0.59 -9.24 19.98
CA ALA A 345 1.70 -8.66 19.25
C ALA A 345 3.04 -9.19 19.78
N LEU A 346 3.70 -10.01 18.97
CA LEU A 346 4.99 -10.64 19.31
C LEU A 346 6.12 -9.94 18.56
N SER A 347 7.17 -9.55 19.27
CA SER A 347 8.33 -8.87 18.68
C SER A 347 9.61 -9.65 18.91
N PHE A 348 10.36 -9.93 17.84
CA PHE A 348 11.63 -10.63 17.98
C PHE A 348 12.77 -9.61 17.92
N CYS A 349 13.52 -9.48 19.01
CA CYS A 349 14.61 -8.54 19.13
C CYS A 349 15.94 -9.29 19.13
N SER A 350 16.79 -9.04 18.12
CA SER A 350 18.20 -9.46 18.20
C SER A 350 19.04 -8.41 18.94
N PRO A 351 20.27 -8.74 19.37
CA PRO A 351 21.14 -7.78 20.06
C PRO A 351 21.34 -6.46 19.31
N GLU A 352 21.37 -6.51 17.97
CA GLU A 352 21.58 -5.34 17.12
C GLU A 352 20.34 -4.43 17.01
N GLU A 353 19.16 -4.89 17.42
CA GLU A 353 17.89 -4.16 17.31
C GLU A 353 17.42 -3.59 18.66
N GLN A 354 18.22 -3.72 19.72
CA GLN A 354 17.87 -3.25 21.06
C GLN A 354 17.68 -1.73 21.14
N ASN A 355 18.39 -0.98 20.30
CA ASN A 355 18.26 0.49 20.26
C ASN A 355 16.90 0.89 19.69
N GLU A 356 16.46 0.23 18.62
CA GLU A 356 15.13 0.40 18.05
C GLU A 356 14.03 0.02 19.05
N LEU A 357 14.19 -1.09 19.78
CA LEU A 357 13.26 -1.47 20.85
C LEU A 357 13.15 -0.40 21.92
N ARG A 358 14.26 0.17 22.40
CA ARG A 358 14.24 1.25 23.40
C ARG A 358 13.56 2.51 22.87
N ALA A 359 13.74 2.82 21.58
CA ALA A 359 13.07 3.97 20.96
C ALA A 359 11.54 3.75 20.92
N ILE A 360 11.10 2.53 20.63
CA ILE A 360 9.69 2.12 20.71
C ILE A 360 9.16 2.27 22.14
N GLU A 361 9.84 1.71 23.13
CA GLU A 361 9.43 1.77 24.54
C GLU A 361 9.29 3.21 25.05
N ARG A 362 10.19 4.11 24.61
CA ARG A 362 10.09 5.54 24.89
C ARG A 362 8.85 6.17 24.25
N LEU A 363 8.55 5.84 23.00
CA LEU A 363 7.38 6.38 22.30
C LEU A 363 6.08 5.92 22.98
N ILE A 364 5.98 4.65 23.35
CA ILE A 364 4.77 4.09 23.98
C ILE A 364 4.70 4.36 25.49
N GLY A 365 5.74 4.97 26.09
CA GLY A 365 5.79 5.31 27.51
C GLY A 365 5.90 4.12 28.46
N GLN A 366 6.12 2.90 27.96
CA GLN A 366 6.20 1.68 28.76
C GLN A 366 7.18 0.66 28.16
N LYS A 367 7.68 -0.26 28.99
CA LYS A 367 8.49 -1.39 28.51
C LYS A 367 7.62 -2.47 27.88
N VAL A 368 8.15 -3.13 26.85
CA VAL A 368 7.48 -4.31 26.29
C VAL A 368 7.88 -5.53 27.14
N PRO A 369 6.91 -6.27 27.75
CA PRO A 369 7.21 -7.44 28.58
C PRO A 369 8.02 -8.49 27.82
N ALA A 370 9.08 -9.02 28.42
CA ALA A 370 9.82 -10.12 27.80
C ALA A 370 9.05 -11.43 28.01
N ALA A 371 8.98 -12.28 26.99
CA ALA A 371 8.23 -13.55 27.05
C ALA A 371 8.70 -14.53 28.14
N ASN A 372 9.90 -14.31 28.70
CA ASN A 372 10.47 -15.10 29.79
C ASN A 372 10.55 -14.31 31.13
N SER A 373 9.94 -13.13 31.23
CA SER A 373 9.84 -12.42 32.50
C SER A 373 8.77 -13.09 33.36
N PRO A 374 9.01 -13.33 34.67
CA PRO A 374 7.95 -13.75 35.58
C PRO A 374 6.82 -12.74 35.44
N SER A 375 5.64 -13.24 35.07
CA SER A 375 4.41 -12.46 35.06
C SER A 375 4.32 -11.73 36.39
N GLN A 376 4.25 -10.40 36.37
CA GLN A 376 3.71 -9.66 37.50
C GLN A 376 2.22 -10.00 37.61
N GLN A 377 1.96 -11.20 38.13
CA GLN A 377 0.69 -11.51 38.76
C GLN A 377 0.59 -10.57 39.96
N GLY A 378 -0.51 -9.82 39.99
CA GLY A 378 -0.75 -8.80 40.99
C GLY A 378 -0.53 -9.32 42.41
N SER A 379 0.18 -8.51 43.18
CA SER A 379 0.12 -8.57 44.64
C SER A 379 -0.20 -7.18 45.13
N ASP A 380 -1.24 -7.13 45.95
CA ASP A 380 -1.87 -5.99 46.56
C ASP A 380 -0.91 -4.96 47.17
N GLY A 381 -1.39 -3.71 47.11
CA GLY A 381 -1.05 -2.55 47.93
C GLY A 381 0.22 -2.59 48.76
N GLN A 382 1.23 -1.83 48.31
CA GLN A 382 2.00 -0.93 49.17
C GLN A 382 2.87 0.00 48.31
N HIS A 383 2.56 1.30 48.35
CA HIS A 383 3.53 2.34 48.01
C HIS A 383 4.75 2.21 48.92
N PRO A 384 5.95 2.55 48.42
CA PRO A 384 6.74 3.51 49.16
C PRO A 384 7.26 4.67 48.30
N ALA A 385 6.89 5.86 48.77
CA ALA A 385 7.71 7.03 49.04
C ALA A 385 8.78 7.53 48.03
N ILE A 386 8.57 8.78 47.65
CA ILE A 386 9.50 9.72 47.04
C ILE A 386 10.60 10.12 48.04
N ALA A 387 11.77 10.48 47.48
CA ALA A 387 12.71 11.54 47.88
C ALA A 387 14.16 11.08 48.21
N PRO A 388 15.16 12.00 48.21
CA PRO A 388 16.15 12.13 47.14
C PRO A 388 17.60 12.14 47.68
N GLY A 389 18.62 12.20 46.81
CA GLY A 389 20.01 12.29 47.26
C GLY A 389 21.01 12.76 46.21
N ASN A 390 21.32 14.05 46.30
CA ASN A 390 22.48 14.75 45.72
C ASN A 390 23.80 13.95 45.84
N SER A 391 24.72 14.15 44.90
CA SER A 391 26.05 14.74 45.19
C SER A 391 26.82 15.09 43.90
N GLN A 392 27.27 16.34 43.89
CA GLN A 392 28.14 17.00 42.92
C GLN A 392 29.58 16.46 42.96
N VAL A 393 30.37 16.93 41.98
CA VAL A 393 31.75 17.48 42.06
C VAL A 393 32.54 17.02 40.83
N SER A 394 32.66 17.87 39.80
CA SER A 394 33.83 18.70 39.44
C SER A 394 34.94 17.89 38.76
N GLY A 395 35.65 18.32 37.71
CA GLY A 395 35.80 19.61 37.04
C GLY A 395 37.16 19.58 36.30
N GLY A 396 37.30 20.40 35.25
CA GLY A 396 38.56 20.71 34.57
C GLY A 396 38.81 19.92 33.27
N ALA A 397 39.39 20.44 32.20
CA ALA A 397 39.76 21.77 31.72
C ALA A 397 40.43 21.50 30.35
N ALA A 398 40.06 22.24 29.30
CA ALA A 398 40.75 22.21 28.01
C ALA A 398 42.10 22.94 28.07
N PRO A 399 42.99 22.76 27.07
CA PRO A 399 43.02 23.73 25.96
C PRO A 399 43.35 23.13 24.57
N GLY A 400 42.83 23.74 23.50
CA GLY A 400 43.30 23.55 22.10
C GLY A 400 44.33 24.64 21.70
N PRO A 401 44.48 25.00 20.41
CA PRO A 401 44.54 24.20 19.18
C PRO A 401 45.82 24.53 18.35
N THR A 402 46.21 23.69 17.38
CA THR A 402 47.18 24.10 16.34
C THR A 402 46.78 23.72 14.92
N ARG A 403 47.00 24.72 14.07
CA ARG A 403 46.65 24.95 12.66
C ARG A 403 47.73 24.37 11.74
N ARG A 404 47.36 23.79 10.59
CA ARG A 404 48.20 23.73 9.37
C ARG A 404 47.38 23.33 8.11
N GLN A 405 47.22 24.29 7.19
CA GLN A 405 47.15 24.11 5.72
C GLN A 405 48.59 24.27 5.16
N PRO A 406 48.93 24.14 3.84
CA PRO A 406 48.14 24.16 2.57
C PRO A 406 48.68 23.13 1.52
N PRO A 407 48.59 23.25 0.16
CA PRO A 407 47.79 24.11 -0.74
C PRO A 407 47.06 23.37 -1.90
N ARG A 408 46.23 24.14 -2.64
CA ARG A 408 45.63 23.86 -3.96
C ARG A 408 46.55 24.34 -5.11
N THR A 409 46.64 23.58 -6.20
CA THR A 409 46.79 23.98 -7.62
C THR A 409 46.46 22.72 -8.46
N GLY A 410 45.87 22.72 -9.67
CA GLY A 410 45.50 23.76 -10.61
C GLY A 410 44.36 23.27 -11.52
N GLN A 411 43.82 24.22 -12.28
CA GLN A 411 42.69 24.12 -13.21
C GLN A 411 43.08 23.51 -14.58
N PRO A 412 42.09 23.21 -15.43
CA PRO A 412 42.22 22.44 -16.67
C PRO A 412 42.42 23.31 -17.91
N ASP A 413 42.85 22.71 -19.02
CA ASP A 413 42.83 23.34 -20.35
C ASP A 413 42.67 22.27 -21.47
N PRO A 414 42.44 22.63 -22.75
CA PRO A 414 41.09 22.58 -23.34
C PRO A 414 41.08 21.93 -24.76
N ASN A 415 39.92 22.00 -25.42
CA ASN A 415 39.72 21.91 -26.88
C ASN A 415 40.01 20.58 -27.60
N HIS A 416 38.92 19.94 -28.06
CA HIS A 416 38.79 19.68 -29.50
C HIS A 416 37.31 19.73 -29.94
N ARG A 417 37.01 20.72 -30.79
CA ARG A 417 35.81 20.79 -31.65
C ARG A 417 35.99 19.89 -32.88
N PHE A 418 34.87 19.40 -33.40
CA PHE A 418 34.47 19.08 -34.80
C PHE A 418 33.53 17.85 -34.74
N ARG A 419 32.48 17.66 -35.53
CA ARG A 419 31.60 18.48 -36.38
C ARG A 419 30.41 17.56 -36.73
N SER A 420 29.21 18.13 -36.85
CA SER A 420 28.09 17.78 -37.77
C SER A 420 27.84 16.34 -38.25
N GLY A 421 26.58 15.90 -38.15
CA GLY A 421 26.07 14.79 -38.97
C GLY A 421 24.57 14.55 -38.80
N GLN A 422 23.73 15.40 -39.43
CA GLN A 422 22.33 15.10 -39.72
C GLN A 422 22.23 13.86 -40.63
N ASN A 423 21.25 12.98 -40.38
CA ASN A 423 20.51 12.39 -41.49
C ASN A 423 19.11 11.92 -41.09
N GLN A 424 18.10 12.59 -41.66
CA GLN A 424 16.75 12.07 -41.83
C GLN A 424 16.74 11.11 -43.03
N LYS A 425 15.93 10.05 -42.98
CA LYS A 425 15.11 9.66 -44.15
C LYS A 425 13.94 8.77 -43.75
N ARG A 426 12.79 9.09 -44.37
CA ARG A 426 11.44 8.52 -44.28
C ARG A 426 11.28 7.30 -45.19
N GLY A 427 10.26 6.48 -44.92
CA GLY A 427 9.53 5.64 -45.89
C GLY A 427 8.58 4.64 -45.20
N ARG A 428 7.33 5.00 -44.91
CA ARG A 428 6.05 4.78 -45.65
C ARG A 428 5.47 3.34 -45.64
N LYS A 429 4.36 3.23 -44.89
CA LYS A 429 3.11 2.42 -44.99
C LYS A 429 3.03 1.21 -45.94
N ARG A 430 2.45 0.10 -45.44
CA ARG A 430 1.26 -0.52 -46.05
C ARG A 430 0.43 -1.40 -45.10
N ASP A 431 -0.86 -1.36 -45.41
CA ASP A 431 -2.11 -1.90 -44.86
C ASP A 431 -2.13 -3.31 -44.24
N ARG A 432 -2.99 -3.47 -43.22
CA ARG A 432 -3.68 -4.74 -42.92
C ARG A 432 -5.11 -4.48 -42.45
N GLN A 433 -6.06 -5.04 -43.19
CA GLN A 433 -7.40 -5.37 -42.72
C GLN A 433 -7.63 -6.89 -42.91
N PRO A 434 -8.69 -7.46 -42.30
CA PRO A 434 -8.56 -8.54 -41.33
C PRO A 434 -9.09 -9.87 -41.87
N ASP A 435 -8.76 -11.00 -41.23
CA ASP A 435 -9.81 -11.98 -40.89
C ASP A 435 -9.38 -13.19 -40.05
N ARG A 436 -10.40 -13.68 -39.33
CA ARG A 436 -10.75 -15.07 -38.99
C ARG A 436 -10.01 -15.83 -37.88
N GLN A 437 -10.79 -15.99 -36.80
CA GLN A 437 -10.84 -17.20 -35.98
C GLN A 437 -10.95 -18.46 -36.85
N ALA A 438 -10.15 -19.48 -36.53
CA ALA A 438 -10.41 -20.86 -36.93
C ALA A 438 -9.95 -21.82 -35.82
N ASN A 439 -10.74 -22.87 -35.68
CA ASN A 439 -10.81 -23.83 -34.60
C ASN A 439 -9.70 -24.91 -34.65
N GLN A 440 -9.50 -25.61 -33.54
CA GLN A 440 -8.47 -26.60 -33.24
C GLN A 440 -8.43 -27.84 -34.16
N GLN A 441 -7.22 -28.29 -34.51
CA GLN A 441 -6.85 -29.70 -34.68
C GLN A 441 -5.48 -29.93 -34.02
N GLN A 442 -5.43 -30.84 -33.04
CA GLN A 442 -4.19 -31.26 -32.36
C GLN A 442 -3.41 -32.21 -33.28
N GLY A 443 -2.54 -31.64 -34.12
CA GLY A 443 -1.46 -32.36 -34.79
C GLY A 443 -0.11 -31.88 -34.27
N SER A 444 0.84 -32.78 -34.10
CA SER A 444 2.23 -32.41 -33.80
C SER A 444 2.77 -31.56 -34.96
N ALA A 445 3.11 -30.31 -34.66
CA ALA A 445 3.74 -29.37 -35.58
C ALA A 445 5.26 -29.49 -35.49
N HIS A 446 5.95 -29.18 -36.58
CA HIS A 446 7.42 -29.18 -36.63
C HIS A 446 7.94 -27.74 -36.76
N GLY A 447 9.14 -27.46 -36.29
CA GLY A 447 9.74 -26.13 -36.45
C GLY A 447 11.16 -26.07 -35.93
N GLN A 448 11.76 -24.89 -36.05
CA GLN A 448 13.17 -24.68 -35.69
C GLN A 448 13.28 -23.73 -34.51
N ILE A 449 14.13 -24.05 -33.53
CA ILE A 449 14.40 -23.16 -32.40
C ILE A 449 15.11 -21.90 -32.90
N LYS A 450 14.47 -20.73 -32.74
CA LYS A 450 15.01 -19.42 -33.13
C LYS A 450 15.78 -18.74 -32.00
N LEU A 451 15.39 -18.98 -30.75
CA LEU A 451 16.03 -18.36 -29.59
C LEU A 451 15.86 -19.23 -28.35
N ILE A 452 16.90 -19.29 -27.52
CA ILE A 452 16.88 -19.89 -26.19
C ILE A 452 17.42 -18.85 -25.22
N THR A 453 16.74 -18.66 -24.09
CA THR A 453 17.16 -17.67 -23.09
C THR A 453 17.67 -18.35 -21.82
N HIS A 454 18.66 -17.73 -21.17
CA HIS A 454 19.15 -18.13 -19.83
C HIS A 454 18.06 -18.06 -18.74
N LYS A 455 16.88 -17.51 -19.04
CA LYS A 455 15.73 -17.39 -18.14
C LYS A 455 14.77 -18.59 -18.22
N GLY A 456 15.12 -19.63 -18.98
CA GLY A 456 14.35 -20.89 -19.04
C GLY A 456 13.16 -20.88 -19.99
N PHE A 457 13.24 -20.14 -21.10
CA PHE A 457 12.25 -20.17 -22.18
C PHE A 457 12.89 -19.88 -23.53
N GLY A 458 12.22 -20.24 -24.62
CA GLY A 458 12.66 -20.03 -25.99
C GLY A 458 11.52 -19.76 -26.97
N PHE A 459 11.88 -19.64 -28.24
CA PHE A 459 10.97 -19.41 -29.35
C PHE A 459 11.24 -20.37 -30.51
N ILE A 460 10.18 -20.92 -31.11
CA ILE A 460 10.22 -21.81 -32.27
C ILE A 460 9.62 -21.09 -33.46
N GLY A 461 10.34 -21.06 -34.58
CA GLY A 461 9.84 -20.61 -35.87
C GLY A 461 9.29 -21.79 -36.66
N ASN A 462 8.03 -21.73 -37.07
CA ASN A 462 7.35 -22.77 -37.87
C ASN A 462 6.77 -22.18 -39.17
N GLY A 463 7.56 -21.40 -39.91
CA GLY A 463 7.15 -20.81 -41.21
C GLY A 463 5.99 -19.80 -41.17
N GLY A 464 5.28 -19.64 -40.04
CA GLY A 464 4.21 -18.69 -39.83
C GLY A 464 4.68 -17.28 -39.45
N ALA A 465 3.76 -16.31 -39.45
CA ALA A 465 4.08 -14.89 -39.24
C ALA A 465 4.51 -14.51 -37.81
N LYS A 466 4.45 -15.43 -36.84
CA LYS A 466 4.86 -15.21 -35.44
C LYS A 466 5.53 -16.44 -34.87
N ASP A 467 6.65 -16.23 -34.17
CA ASP A 467 7.33 -17.28 -33.44
C ASP A 467 6.51 -17.75 -32.23
N LEU A 468 6.56 -19.06 -31.97
CA LEU A 468 5.85 -19.72 -30.87
C LEU A 468 6.73 -19.79 -29.64
N PHE A 469 6.23 -19.25 -28.53
CA PHE A 469 6.88 -19.30 -27.22
C PHE A 469 6.84 -20.72 -26.63
N PHE A 470 7.93 -21.17 -25.99
CA PHE A 470 7.91 -22.36 -25.12
C PHE A 470 8.71 -22.11 -23.84
N HIS A 471 8.25 -22.69 -22.73
CA HIS A 471 8.96 -22.63 -21.44
C HIS A 471 9.76 -23.92 -21.24
N ARG A 472 10.80 -23.91 -20.39
CA ARG A 472 11.63 -25.09 -20.08
C ARG A 472 10.85 -26.32 -19.62
N SER A 473 9.69 -26.12 -18.99
CA SER A 473 8.82 -27.20 -18.54
C SER A 473 8.04 -27.88 -19.69
N ALA A 474 8.09 -27.32 -20.89
CA ALA A 474 7.47 -27.89 -22.08
C ALA A 474 8.45 -28.76 -22.89
N VAL A 475 9.73 -28.84 -22.48
CA VAL A 475 10.74 -29.65 -23.16
C VAL A 475 10.73 -31.05 -22.59
N GLU A 476 10.68 -32.05 -23.48
CA GLU A 476 10.66 -33.47 -23.13
C GLU A 476 11.86 -34.20 -23.75
N GLY A 477 12.28 -35.30 -23.11
CA GLY A 477 13.34 -36.18 -23.62
C GLY A 477 14.77 -35.67 -23.44
N ILE A 478 14.98 -34.38 -23.25
CA ILE A 478 16.30 -33.78 -22.97
C ILE A 478 16.20 -32.62 -21.97
N ARG A 479 17.33 -32.21 -21.40
CA ARG A 479 17.37 -31.02 -20.53
C ARG A 479 17.28 -29.75 -21.38
N PHE A 480 16.64 -28.71 -20.85
CA PHE A 480 16.49 -27.43 -21.54
C PHE A 480 17.85 -26.80 -21.88
N GLU A 481 18.86 -27.02 -21.03
CA GLU A 481 20.22 -26.50 -21.19
C GLU A 481 20.97 -27.12 -22.37
N ASP A 482 20.55 -28.30 -22.83
CA ASP A 482 21.18 -29.02 -23.95
C ASP A 482 20.58 -28.63 -25.31
N LEU A 483 19.52 -27.81 -25.32
CA LEU A 483 18.92 -27.30 -26.55
C LEU A 483 19.83 -26.27 -27.23
N ARG A 484 19.86 -26.30 -28.57
CA ARG A 484 20.63 -25.35 -29.38
C ARG A 484 19.74 -24.55 -30.33
N GLN A 485 20.11 -23.29 -30.54
CA GLN A 485 19.50 -22.46 -31.58
C GLN A 485 19.76 -23.11 -32.95
N GLY A 486 18.72 -23.18 -33.79
CA GLY A 486 18.76 -23.84 -35.10
C GLY A 486 18.35 -25.32 -35.09
N GLN A 487 18.11 -25.92 -33.93
CA GLN A 487 17.69 -27.32 -33.81
C GLN A 487 16.24 -27.52 -34.26
N GLN A 488 15.98 -28.63 -34.97
CA GLN A 488 14.62 -29.02 -35.38
C GLN A 488 13.90 -29.70 -34.23
N VAL A 489 12.63 -29.34 -34.04
CA VAL A 489 11.79 -29.84 -32.96
C VAL A 489 10.38 -30.13 -33.45
N SER A 490 9.75 -31.16 -32.88
CA SER A 490 8.31 -31.38 -32.93
C SER A 490 7.66 -30.84 -31.66
N PHE A 491 6.44 -30.30 -31.77
CA PHE A 491 5.70 -29.73 -30.64
C PHE A 491 4.20 -29.69 -30.91
N THR A 492 3.39 -29.56 -29.87
CA THR A 492 1.95 -29.30 -29.96
C THR A 492 1.65 -27.83 -29.66
N VAL A 493 0.76 -27.20 -30.42
CA VAL A 493 0.33 -25.81 -30.17
C VAL A 493 -0.76 -25.79 -29.09
N GLY A 494 -0.41 -25.29 -27.92
CA GLY A 494 -1.33 -25.04 -26.80
C GLY A 494 -1.66 -23.55 -26.62
N GLN A 495 -2.51 -23.26 -25.63
CA GLN A 495 -2.84 -21.88 -25.20
C GLN A 495 -2.18 -21.56 -23.86
N GLY A 496 -1.33 -20.54 -23.84
CA GLY A 496 -0.66 -20.04 -22.65
C GLY A 496 -1.18 -18.67 -22.20
N PRO A 497 -0.76 -18.19 -21.02
CA PRO A 497 -1.21 -16.91 -20.43
C PRO A 497 -0.83 -15.65 -21.24
N ARG A 498 -0.10 -15.80 -22.35
CA ARG A 498 0.30 -14.71 -23.26
C ARG A 498 -0.07 -14.99 -24.74
N GLY A 499 -0.92 -16.00 -25.00
CA GLY A 499 -1.30 -16.44 -26.35
C GLY A 499 -0.80 -17.85 -26.69
N PRO A 500 -0.82 -18.24 -27.97
CA PRO A 500 -0.40 -19.57 -28.43
C PRO A 500 1.05 -19.87 -28.00
N CYS A 501 1.28 -21.07 -27.46
CA CYS A 501 2.60 -21.54 -27.04
C CYS A 501 2.84 -22.97 -27.50
N ALA A 502 4.11 -23.34 -27.70
CA ALA A 502 4.50 -24.72 -27.95
C ALA A 502 4.59 -25.50 -26.63
N THR A 503 4.01 -26.69 -26.65
CA THR A 503 3.96 -27.70 -25.57
C THR A 503 4.50 -29.01 -26.11
N ASN A 504 4.99 -29.90 -25.24
CA ASN A 504 5.58 -31.21 -25.61
C ASN A 504 6.65 -31.06 -26.71
N VAL A 505 7.60 -30.14 -26.49
CA VAL A 505 8.70 -29.84 -27.40
C VAL A 505 9.75 -30.95 -27.29
N GLN A 506 9.96 -31.66 -28.40
CA GLN A 506 10.92 -32.76 -28.50
C GLN A 506 11.87 -32.48 -29.66
N VAL A 507 13.16 -32.79 -29.45
CA VAL A 507 14.18 -32.71 -30.51
C VAL A 507 13.98 -33.83 -31.50
N MET A 508 14.07 -33.50 -32.79
CA MET A 508 14.04 -34.46 -33.89
C MET A 508 15.42 -35.00 -34.24
#